data_AF-S8FCH3-F1
#
_entry.id   AF-S8FCH3-F1
#
_cell.length_a   1.000
_cell.length_b   1.000
_cell.length_c   1.000
_cell.angle_alpha   90.00
_cell.angle_beta   90.00
_cell.angle_gamma   90.00
#
_symmetry.space_group_name_H-M   'P 1'
#
loop_
_entity.id
_entity.type
_entity.pdbx_description
1 polymer ?
#
loop_
_entity_poly.entity_id
_entity_poly.type
_entity_poly.pdbx_seq_one_letter_code
_entity_poly.pdbx_strand_id
1 'polypeptide(L)'
;MSSPESTDSGSPASPVHSLQRETRVLDLFIALKVREDVWADESELHLERESSFKDLFDLMQPRARVEDIVRLYGTRAGVIHVAGSSEMPSAPPSRCQTPNGTRSIPFNLLYASFAPRRVGLTLATKQRRRTIVEVVRTRDQTLEASVVLLVRELAAWVAANPYIPLHRSDWIQKSCTPTTSYSGMTIEESIRPLKVAIVGGGPGGLATAIAPSKIPHVEVKIYEQASILREVGAGISIGQNTSNALELLGGHAHKWSCDPSSLAARMKLQSVLLAHVPPGVIELLKKLIDMVDKGKEGVEVHFMDETVVTVDLVMGAESGWHSFNAAWPDYDIKYTGTTIWRALLPWDDVVKQDPRFTETTWWHGPTTHVWLSSVGEGLGEIAARSWQDPRRTVPIRYTFNLLHTLAMFTMQQEYLAQIREVISWVKEGDWREFAAFAGPELSDLTAWDDKVALVGDASHALSGAFGSGAGFAIEDGWILA
;
A
#
# COMPACT_ATOMS: atom_id res chain seq x y z
N MET A 1 14.05 -39.70 34.91
CA MET A 1 12.93 -39.13 34.14
C MET A 1 13.45 -37.90 33.45
N SER A 2 13.83 -38.08 32.18
CA SER A 2 14.52 -37.08 31.36
C SER A 2 13.46 -36.25 30.64
N SER A 3 13.55 -34.93 30.76
CA SER A 3 12.70 -33.98 30.03
C SER A 3 12.92 -34.11 28.51
N PRO A 4 11.89 -34.02 27.67
CA PRO A 4 12.07 -34.13 26.23
C PRO A 4 12.68 -32.84 25.67
N GLU A 5 13.78 -32.99 24.92
CA GLU A 5 14.34 -31.96 24.05
C GLU A 5 13.33 -31.65 22.94
N SER A 6 12.83 -30.41 22.90
CA SER A 6 12.04 -29.90 21.78
C SER A 6 12.97 -29.55 20.63
N THR A 7 12.88 -30.33 19.55
CA THR A 7 13.46 -30.03 18.24
C THR A 7 12.85 -28.74 17.69
N ASP A 8 13.67 -27.70 17.56
CA ASP A 8 13.28 -26.42 16.95
C ASP A 8 13.18 -26.59 15.42
N SER A 9 12.00 -27.03 14.95
CA SER A 9 11.62 -26.99 13.54
C SER A 9 11.28 -25.55 13.17
N GLY A 10 11.96 -25.02 12.15
CA GLY A 10 11.84 -23.64 11.66
C GLY A 10 10.41 -23.11 11.68
N SER A 11 10.14 -22.27 12.68
CA SER A 11 8.90 -21.51 12.75
C SER A 11 8.93 -20.42 11.68
N PRO A 12 7.83 -20.16 10.94
CA PRO A 12 7.72 -18.96 10.13
C PRO A 12 7.97 -17.74 11.04
N ALA A 13 8.74 -16.78 10.54
CA ALA A 13 9.01 -15.55 11.28
C ALA A 13 7.67 -14.95 11.72
N SER A 14 7.49 -14.74 13.04
CA SER A 14 6.28 -14.12 13.58
C SER A 14 5.93 -12.85 12.79
N PRO A 15 4.65 -12.57 12.50
CA PRO A 15 4.21 -11.36 11.79
C PRO A 15 4.61 -10.05 12.51
N VAL A 16 5.07 -10.14 13.76
CA VAL A 16 5.60 -9.03 14.57
C VAL A 16 7.09 -8.72 14.27
N HIS A 17 7.77 -9.56 13.48
CA HIS A 17 9.19 -9.39 13.16
C HIS A 17 9.39 -8.59 11.86
N SER A 18 9.05 -7.30 11.91
CA SER A 18 9.41 -6.36 10.86
C SER A 18 10.91 -6.07 10.86
N LEU A 19 11.49 -5.94 9.65
CA LEU A 19 12.83 -5.37 9.44
C LEU A 19 12.89 -3.89 9.85
N GLN A 20 11.74 -3.20 9.84
CA GLN A 20 11.56 -1.82 10.27
C GLN A 20 11.42 -1.80 11.80
N ARG A 21 12.45 -1.31 12.49
CA ARG A 21 12.51 -1.32 13.95
C ARG A 21 11.56 -0.31 14.58
N GLU A 22 11.21 0.77 13.88
CA GLU A 22 10.22 1.76 14.30
C GLU A 22 8.82 1.17 14.45
N THR A 23 8.41 0.28 13.54
CA THR A 23 7.11 -0.41 13.60
C THR A 23 6.96 -1.18 14.90
N ARG A 24 8.02 -1.86 15.36
CA ARG A 24 8.01 -2.59 16.63
C ARG A 24 7.79 -1.69 17.85
N VAL A 25 8.27 -0.44 17.80
CA VAL A 25 8.02 0.54 18.88
C VAL A 25 6.56 0.97 18.88
N LEU A 26 5.97 1.14 17.69
CA LEU A 26 4.55 1.43 17.53
C LEU A 26 3.66 0.27 18.01
N ASP A 27 4.01 -0.97 17.68
CA ASP A 27 3.27 -2.16 18.15
C ASP A 27 3.29 -2.26 19.68
N LEU A 28 4.44 -1.98 20.30
CA LEU A 28 4.56 -1.93 21.77
C LEU A 28 3.74 -0.80 22.38
N PHE A 29 3.65 0.35 21.71
CA PHE A 29 2.79 1.45 22.14
C PHE A 29 1.31 1.06 22.08
N ILE A 30 0.86 0.48 20.97
CA ILE A 30 -0.52 0.03 20.80
C ILE A 30 -0.86 -1.03 21.86
N ALA A 31 0.01 -2.04 22.04
CA ALA A 31 -0.20 -3.08 23.05
C ALA A 31 -0.27 -2.51 24.47
N LEU A 32 0.56 -1.52 24.79
CA LEU A 32 0.54 -0.86 26.10
C LEU A 32 -0.73 0.00 26.29
N LYS A 33 -1.20 0.68 25.24
CA LYS A 33 -2.45 1.45 25.25
C LYS A 33 -3.67 0.56 25.43
N VAL A 34 -3.78 -0.51 24.64
CA VAL A 34 -4.85 -1.51 24.80
C VAL A 34 -4.84 -2.09 26.21
N ARG A 35 -3.65 -2.39 26.79
CA ARG A 35 -3.56 -2.85 28.17
C ARG A 35 -4.03 -1.80 29.18
N GLU A 36 -3.64 -0.54 29.02
CA GLU A 36 -4.10 0.54 29.91
C GLU A 36 -5.61 0.76 29.80
N ASP A 37 -6.19 0.71 28.59
CA ASP A 37 -7.63 0.85 28.38
C ASP A 37 -8.40 -0.31 29.06
N VAL A 38 -7.95 -1.55 28.87
CA VAL A 38 -8.53 -2.73 29.53
C VAL A 38 -8.42 -2.64 31.05
N TRP A 39 -7.30 -2.14 31.59
CA TRP A 39 -7.12 -1.99 33.03
C TRP A 39 -7.84 -0.78 33.62
N ALA A 40 -8.09 0.26 32.83
CA ALA A 40 -8.89 1.41 33.22
C ALA A 40 -10.37 1.02 33.37
N ASP A 41 -10.87 0.14 32.52
CA ASP A 41 -12.24 -0.40 32.62
C ASP A 41 -12.45 -1.29 33.87
N GLU A 42 -11.38 -1.86 34.43
CA GLU A 42 -11.44 -2.72 35.63
C GLU A 42 -11.31 -1.95 36.97
N SER A 43 -11.00 -0.65 36.98
CA SER A 43 -10.71 0.11 38.21
C SER A 43 -11.46 1.45 38.29
N GLU A 44 -12.33 1.62 39.30
CA GLU A 44 -13.15 2.83 39.53
C GLU A 44 -12.36 4.11 39.91
N LEU A 45 -11.03 4.05 40.05
CA LEU A 45 -10.17 5.18 40.42
C LEU A 45 -9.15 5.48 39.31
N HIS A 46 -9.57 6.33 38.37
CA HIS A 46 -8.75 6.77 37.24
C HIS A 46 -7.70 7.80 37.69
N LEU A 47 -6.44 7.37 37.74
CA LEU A 47 -5.30 8.29 37.76
C LEU A 47 -4.55 8.11 36.44
N GLU A 48 -4.64 9.11 35.56
CA GLU A 48 -3.89 9.16 34.30
C GLU A 48 -2.39 9.06 34.59
N ARG A 49 -1.72 8.06 33.99
CA ARG A 49 -0.27 7.91 34.07
C ARG A 49 0.36 8.38 32.76
N GLU A 50 0.26 9.67 32.47
CA GLU A 50 0.90 10.27 31.27
C GLU A 50 2.41 9.96 31.16
N SER A 51 3.06 9.65 32.29
CA SER A 51 4.47 9.27 32.33
C SER A 51 4.78 7.85 31.82
N SER A 52 3.79 6.96 31.67
CA SER A 52 4.00 5.55 31.25
C SER A 52 4.57 5.41 29.84
N PHE A 53 4.29 6.35 28.93
CA PHE A 53 4.65 6.26 27.51
C PHE A 53 5.91 7.04 27.15
N LYS A 54 6.44 7.81 28.09
CA LYS A 54 7.53 8.76 27.84
C LYS A 54 8.77 8.05 27.30
N ASP A 55 9.12 6.89 27.83
CA ASP A 55 10.29 6.12 27.38
C ASP A 55 10.14 5.58 25.95
N LEU A 56 8.93 5.28 25.49
CA LEU A 56 8.68 4.79 24.13
C LEU A 56 8.92 5.91 23.10
N PHE A 57 8.40 7.11 23.32
CA PHE A 57 8.51 8.22 22.37
C PHE A 57 9.76 9.09 22.54
N ASP A 58 10.22 9.30 23.76
CA ASP A 58 11.39 10.17 24.00
C ASP A 58 12.72 9.43 23.77
N LEU A 59 12.73 8.10 23.91
CA LEU A 59 13.96 7.30 23.85
C LEU A 59 13.94 6.23 22.74
N MET A 60 12.90 5.40 22.67
CA MET A 60 12.90 4.25 21.75
C MET A 60 12.56 4.62 20.31
N GLN A 61 11.56 5.47 20.09
CA GLN A 61 11.12 5.86 18.75
C GLN A 61 12.21 6.62 17.97
N PRO A 62 12.89 7.65 18.52
CA PRO A 62 13.92 8.38 17.76
C PRO A 62 15.11 7.49 17.43
N ARG A 63 15.46 6.56 18.33
CA ARG A 63 16.51 5.57 18.10
C ARG A 63 16.13 4.60 16.98
N ALA A 64 14.93 4.02 17.03
CA ALA A 64 14.47 3.07 16.03
C ALA A 64 14.35 3.73 14.65
N ARG A 65 13.85 4.97 14.60
CA ARG A 65 13.83 5.81 13.39
C ARG A 65 15.23 6.00 12.80
N VAL A 66 16.22 6.35 13.63
CA VAL A 66 17.62 6.49 13.18
C VAL A 66 18.16 5.16 12.65
N GLU A 67 17.87 4.03 13.30
CA GLU A 67 18.31 2.70 12.84
C GLU A 67 17.74 2.38 11.44
N ASP A 68 16.47 2.68 11.20
CA ASP A 68 15.80 2.42 9.92
C ASP A 68 16.28 3.35 8.80
N ILE A 69 16.50 4.64 9.09
CA ILE A 69 17.08 5.58 8.12
C ILE A 69 18.53 5.17 7.82
N VAL A 70 19.32 4.76 8.83
CA VAL A 70 20.69 4.27 8.63
C VAL A 70 20.70 3.02 7.76
N ARG A 71 19.76 2.09 7.93
CA ARG A 71 19.57 0.94 7.04
C ARG A 71 19.41 1.40 5.60
N LEU A 72 18.45 2.30 5.35
CA LEU A 72 18.13 2.79 4.01
C LEU A 72 19.34 3.45 3.33
N TYR A 73 19.97 4.42 3.99
CA TYR A 73 21.10 5.17 3.43
C TYR A 73 22.39 4.33 3.38
N GLY A 74 22.61 3.47 4.37
CA GLY A 74 23.78 2.60 4.42
C GLY A 74 23.74 1.47 3.39
N THR A 75 22.57 0.91 3.09
CA THR A 75 22.41 -0.05 1.98
C THR A 75 22.65 0.64 0.64
N ARG A 76 22.10 1.84 0.43
CA ARG A 76 22.37 2.64 -0.79
C ARG A 76 23.85 2.99 -0.98
N ALA A 77 24.55 3.27 0.12
CA ALA A 77 25.99 3.54 0.11
C ALA A 77 26.85 2.26 0.02
N GLY A 78 26.25 1.06 0.00
CA GLY A 78 26.97 -0.22 -0.07
C GLY A 78 27.73 -0.61 1.21
N VAL A 79 27.48 0.07 2.33
CA VAL A 79 28.19 -0.13 3.61
C VAL A 79 27.41 -0.97 4.61
N ILE A 80 26.11 -1.22 4.36
CA ILE A 80 25.24 -2.10 5.14
C ILE A 80 24.59 -3.13 4.20
N HIS A 81 24.39 -4.36 4.66
CA HIS A 81 23.58 -5.36 3.98
C HIS A 81 22.50 -5.95 4.91
N VAL A 82 21.40 -6.43 4.32
CA VAL A 82 20.27 -7.04 5.04
C VAL A 82 20.19 -8.51 4.61
N ALA A 83 20.23 -9.44 5.57
CA ALA A 83 20.09 -10.86 5.25
C ALA A 83 18.66 -11.15 4.76
N GLY A 84 18.53 -11.69 3.54
CA GLY A 84 17.23 -11.94 2.89
C GLY A 84 17.05 -11.23 1.54
N SER A 85 17.92 -10.28 1.17
CA SER A 85 17.97 -9.75 -0.21
C SER A 85 18.69 -10.76 -1.11
N SER A 86 17.94 -11.50 -1.92
CA SER A 86 18.46 -12.38 -2.96
C SER A 86 19.14 -11.56 -4.07
N GLU A 87 20.43 -11.27 -3.89
CA GLU A 87 21.39 -11.30 -4.99
C GLU A 87 22.37 -12.43 -4.68
N MET A 88 22.13 -13.62 -5.24
CA MET A 88 23.11 -14.70 -5.23
C MET A 88 24.11 -14.45 -6.36
N PRO A 89 25.41 -14.25 -6.09
CA PRO A 89 26.44 -14.35 -7.12
C PRO A 89 26.51 -15.81 -7.57
N SER A 90 26.36 -16.06 -8.87
CA SER A 90 26.44 -17.39 -9.49
C SER A 90 27.88 -17.92 -9.55
N ALA A 91 28.40 -18.41 -8.42
CA ALA A 91 29.51 -19.38 -8.29
C ALA A 91 29.92 -19.49 -6.80
N PRO A 92 30.40 -20.64 -6.30
CA PRO A 92 30.92 -20.72 -4.94
C PRO A 92 32.21 -19.90 -4.83
N PRO A 93 32.26 -18.80 -4.05
CA PRO A 93 33.50 -18.09 -3.84
C PRO A 93 34.27 -18.85 -2.77
N SER A 94 35.30 -19.56 -3.20
CA SER A 94 36.44 -19.80 -2.30
C SER A 94 37.04 -18.42 -1.99
N ARG A 95 36.65 -17.87 -0.83
CA ARG A 95 36.88 -16.50 -0.29
C ARG A 95 35.87 -15.44 -0.72
N CYS A 96 35.09 -14.98 0.26
CA CYS A 96 34.21 -13.80 0.17
C CYS A 96 34.94 -12.58 -0.41
N GLN A 97 34.59 -12.19 -1.64
CA GLN A 97 34.89 -10.89 -2.24
C GLN A 97 33.72 -10.46 -3.13
N THR A 98 33.19 -9.25 -2.88
CA THR A 98 32.27 -8.53 -3.77
C THR A 98 33.07 -7.81 -4.88
N PRO A 99 32.46 -7.43 -6.01
CA PRO A 99 33.17 -6.96 -7.21
C PRO A 99 33.98 -5.64 -7.07
N ASN A 100 33.94 -4.99 -5.90
CA ASN A 100 34.70 -3.76 -5.61
C ASN A 100 35.51 -3.81 -4.30
N GLY A 101 35.64 -4.96 -3.64
CA GLY A 101 36.46 -5.08 -2.43
C GLY A 101 35.93 -4.35 -1.17
N THR A 102 34.84 -3.58 -1.28
CA THR A 102 34.19 -2.91 -0.14
C THR A 102 33.30 -3.90 0.63
N ARG A 103 33.67 -4.18 1.89
CA ARG A 103 32.91 -5.09 2.79
C ARG A 103 31.77 -4.32 3.46
N SER A 104 30.55 -4.85 3.43
CA SER A 104 29.38 -4.26 4.10
C SER A 104 29.09 -4.90 5.46
N ILE A 105 28.47 -4.15 6.38
CA ILE A 105 28.11 -4.63 7.73
C ILE A 105 26.67 -5.18 7.73
N PRO A 106 26.41 -6.36 8.34
CA PRO A 106 25.04 -6.84 8.51
C PRO A 106 24.20 -5.87 9.36
N PHE A 107 23.03 -5.47 8.88
CA PHE A 107 22.16 -4.51 9.58
C PHE A 107 21.75 -4.99 10.98
N ASN A 108 21.52 -6.29 11.16
CA ASN A 108 21.16 -6.88 12.45
C ASN A 108 22.25 -6.75 13.53
N LEU A 109 23.48 -6.39 13.17
CA LEU A 109 24.58 -6.13 14.12
C LEU A 109 24.73 -4.66 14.48
N LEU A 110 24.02 -3.74 13.80
CA LEU A 110 24.09 -2.31 14.03
C LEU A 110 22.95 -1.83 14.92
N TYR A 111 23.29 -0.96 15.86
CA TYR A 111 22.36 -0.28 16.77
C TYR A 111 22.70 1.20 16.85
N ALA A 112 21.70 2.07 16.83
CA ALA A 112 21.91 3.49 17.01
C ALA A 112 21.91 3.84 18.50
N SER A 113 22.72 4.81 18.87
CA SER A 113 22.54 5.60 20.09
C SER A 113 22.01 6.97 19.68
N PHE A 114 21.00 7.46 20.39
CA PHE A 114 20.41 8.76 20.13
C PHE A 114 20.43 9.63 21.39
N ALA A 115 20.99 10.83 21.28
CA ALA A 115 21.00 11.84 22.33
C ALA A 115 20.78 13.24 21.71
N PRO A 116 20.30 14.23 22.48
CA PRO A 116 20.00 15.57 21.95
C PRO A 116 21.18 16.28 21.27
N ARG A 117 22.42 15.90 21.60
CA ARG A 117 23.65 16.52 21.09
C ARG A 117 24.52 15.58 20.26
N ARG A 118 24.19 14.29 20.19
CA ARG A 118 25.02 13.27 19.54
C ARG A 118 24.18 12.10 19.04
N VAL A 119 24.58 11.53 17.92
CA VAL A 119 24.05 10.28 17.38
C VAL A 119 25.21 9.36 17.05
N GLY A 120 25.09 8.07 17.34
CA GLY A 120 26.16 7.11 17.13
C GLY A 120 25.69 5.77 16.63
N LEU A 121 26.61 5.00 16.06
CA LEU A 121 26.39 3.61 15.66
C LEU A 121 27.27 2.69 16.49
N THR A 122 26.63 1.67 17.05
CA THR A 122 27.25 0.63 17.85
C THR A 122 27.17 -0.67 17.08
N LEU A 123 28.33 -1.30 16.89
CA LEU A 123 28.44 -2.63 16.34
C LEU A 123 28.42 -3.66 17.47
N ALA A 124 27.47 -4.58 17.40
CA ALA A 124 27.36 -5.73 18.29
C ALA A 124 28.11 -6.92 17.69
N THR A 125 29.13 -7.41 18.39
CA THR A 125 29.83 -8.67 18.07
C THR A 125 29.65 -9.65 19.23
N LYS A 126 29.92 -10.96 19.03
CA LYS A 126 29.80 -11.98 20.09
C LYS A 126 30.55 -11.63 21.38
N GLN A 127 31.64 -10.88 21.30
CA GLN A 127 32.51 -10.59 22.45
C GLN A 127 32.26 -9.20 23.08
N ARG A 128 31.70 -8.24 22.33
CA ARG A 128 31.52 -6.85 22.80
C ARG A 128 30.58 -6.03 21.91
N ARG A 129 29.92 -5.04 22.51
CA ARG A 129 29.29 -3.91 21.82
C ARG A 129 30.24 -2.72 21.85
N ARG A 130 30.53 -2.11 20.70
CA ARG A 130 31.41 -0.94 20.59
C ARG A 130 30.80 0.10 19.68
N THR A 131 30.78 1.36 20.13
CA THR A 131 30.47 2.51 19.27
C THR A 131 31.59 2.68 18.24
N ILE A 132 31.24 2.55 16.96
CA ILE A 132 32.16 2.61 15.82
C ILE A 132 32.17 3.98 15.15
N VAL A 133 31.05 4.71 15.23
CA VAL A 133 30.87 6.04 14.65
C VAL A 133 30.03 6.89 15.59
N GLU A 134 30.38 8.15 15.75
CA GLU A 134 29.58 9.14 16.50
C GLU A 134 29.69 10.51 15.82
N VAL A 135 28.56 11.21 15.70
CA VAL A 135 28.46 12.52 15.08
C VAL A 135 27.79 13.49 16.07
N VAL A 136 28.29 14.71 16.14
CA VAL A 136 27.69 15.80 16.92
C VAL A 136 26.47 16.35 16.18
N ARG A 137 25.37 16.55 16.91
CA ARG A 137 24.11 17.09 16.40
C ARG A 137 23.76 18.40 17.12
N THR A 138 23.26 19.39 16.38
CA THR A 138 22.62 20.58 16.98
C THR A 138 21.14 20.31 17.21
N ARG A 139 20.52 20.99 18.18
CA ARG A 139 19.12 20.72 18.58
C ARG A 139 18.11 20.88 17.43
N ASP A 140 18.40 21.77 16.50
CA ASP A 140 17.63 22.16 15.33
C ASP A 140 17.89 21.30 14.08
N GLN A 141 18.94 20.47 14.08
CA GLN A 141 19.26 19.61 12.94
C GLN A 141 18.29 18.43 12.84
N THR A 142 17.80 18.13 11.64
CA THR A 142 16.89 16.98 11.41
C THR A 142 17.59 15.64 11.66
N LEU A 143 16.80 14.59 11.89
CA LEU A 143 17.32 13.23 12.08
C LEU A 143 18.02 12.75 10.81
N GLU A 144 17.43 13.01 9.65
CA GLU A 144 17.92 12.65 8.33
C GLU A 144 19.28 13.29 8.05
N ALA A 145 19.42 14.60 8.31
CA ALA A 145 20.70 15.30 8.14
C ALA A 145 21.80 14.71 9.03
N SER A 146 21.44 14.31 10.26
CA SER A 146 22.36 13.68 11.20
C SER A 146 22.75 12.26 10.73
N VAL A 147 21.81 11.51 10.14
CA VAL A 147 22.05 10.15 9.62
C VAL A 147 22.90 10.17 8.35
N VAL A 148 22.73 11.14 7.45
CA VAL A 148 23.59 11.27 6.26
C VAL A 148 25.06 11.43 6.66
N LEU A 149 25.34 12.27 7.67
CA LEU A 149 26.69 12.40 8.24
C LEU A 149 27.15 11.08 8.87
N LEU A 150 26.29 10.43 9.63
CA LEU A 150 26.58 9.17 10.31
C LEU A 150 26.94 8.03 9.33
N VAL A 151 26.23 7.93 8.20
CA VAL A 151 26.50 6.94 7.13
C VAL A 151 27.79 7.27 6.39
N ARG A 152 28.10 8.57 6.18
CA ARG A 152 29.36 8.99 5.58
C ARG A 152 30.56 8.59 6.45
N GLU A 153 30.48 8.86 7.75
CA GLU A 153 31.52 8.45 8.70
C GLU A 153 31.59 6.92 8.86
N LEU A 154 30.47 6.21 8.75
CA LEU A 154 30.45 4.74 8.69
C LEU A 154 31.18 4.21 7.47
N ALA A 155 31.00 4.82 6.30
CA ALA A 155 31.72 4.44 5.10
C ALA A 155 33.24 4.60 5.26
N ALA A 156 33.67 5.73 5.85
CA ALA A 156 35.07 5.97 6.17
C ALA A 156 35.62 4.93 7.18
N TRP A 157 34.84 4.61 8.21
CA TRP A 157 35.21 3.61 9.21
C TRP A 157 35.34 2.21 8.61
N VAL A 158 34.40 1.79 7.76
CA VAL A 158 34.43 0.51 7.05
C VAL A 158 35.66 0.41 6.15
N ALA A 159 35.99 1.48 5.42
CA ALA A 159 37.20 1.53 4.61
C ALA A 159 38.49 1.41 5.44
N ALA A 160 38.52 2.00 6.64
CA ALA A 160 39.67 1.97 7.55
C ALA A 160 39.80 0.66 8.36
N ASN A 161 38.76 -0.17 8.44
CA ASN A 161 38.73 -1.39 9.27
C ASN A 161 38.38 -2.63 8.43
N PRO A 162 39.29 -3.10 7.56
CA PRO A 162 38.99 -4.19 6.62
C PRO A 162 38.76 -5.55 7.30
N TYR A 163 39.26 -5.77 8.52
CA TYR A 163 39.13 -7.04 9.26
C TYR A 163 38.08 -6.96 10.37
N ILE A 164 36.80 -6.85 9.99
CA ILE A 164 35.68 -6.94 10.95
C ILE A 164 35.43 -8.43 11.26
N PRO A 165 35.58 -8.90 12.51
CA PRO A 165 35.32 -10.30 12.85
C PRO A 165 33.81 -10.57 12.91
N LEU A 166 33.24 -10.97 11.77
CA LEU A 166 31.85 -11.39 11.60
C LEU A 166 31.79 -12.93 11.58
N HIS A 167 31.69 -13.61 12.72
CA HIS A 167 31.54 -15.09 12.76
C HIS A 167 30.17 -15.54 13.29
N ARG A 168 29.37 -16.11 12.39
CA ARG A 168 28.21 -16.96 12.67
C ARG A 168 28.16 -18.08 11.62
N SER A 169 29.06 -19.05 11.74
CA SER A 169 28.93 -20.34 11.05
C SER A 169 27.91 -21.20 11.80
N ASP A 170 27.23 -22.07 11.02
CA ASP A 170 26.21 -23.06 11.38
C ASP A 170 24.78 -22.53 11.28
N TRP A 171 24.14 -22.71 10.12
CA TRP A 171 22.84 -23.38 9.92
C TRP A 171 22.64 -23.69 8.41
N ILE A 172 22.48 -24.99 8.11
CA ILE A 172 22.10 -25.66 6.84
C ILE A 172 23.17 -25.79 5.74
N GLN A 173 24.09 -26.74 5.96
CA GLN A 173 24.72 -27.51 4.89
C GLN A 173 24.47 -29.00 5.20
N LYS A 174 23.44 -29.60 4.60
CA LYS A 174 23.29 -31.05 4.54
C LYS A 174 23.18 -31.48 3.07
N SER A 175 24.19 -32.23 2.67
CA SER A 175 24.26 -33.21 1.59
C SER A 175 23.91 -32.76 0.17
N CYS A 176 24.95 -32.49 -0.62
CA CYS A 176 25.07 -33.01 -1.98
C CYS A 176 26.58 -33.18 -2.29
N THR A 177 27.02 -34.42 -2.44
CA THR A 177 28.37 -34.79 -2.90
C THR A 177 28.50 -34.52 -4.40
N PRO A 178 29.57 -33.87 -4.89
CA PRO A 178 29.78 -33.73 -6.33
C PRO A 178 30.60 -34.91 -6.86
N THR A 179 30.00 -35.72 -7.71
CA THR A 179 30.74 -36.64 -8.58
C THR A 179 30.82 -36.04 -9.97
N THR A 180 32.04 -36.01 -10.50
CA THR A 180 32.42 -35.83 -11.91
C THR A 180 32.42 -34.41 -12.46
N SER A 181 33.63 -33.98 -12.80
CA SER A 181 33.96 -32.85 -13.67
C SER A 181 33.28 -32.97 -15.03
N TYR A 182 32.64 -31.88 -15.48
CA TYR A 182 32.45 -31.61 -16.90
C TYR A 182 32.97 -30.21 -17.23
N SER A 183 33.93 -30.20 -18.16
CA SER A 183 34.49 -29.04 -18.82
C SER A 183 33.48 -28.41 -19.77
N GLY A 184 33.40 -27.07 -19.75
CA GLY A 184 32.98 -26.27 -20.90
C GLY A 184 31.47 -26.10 -21.11
N MET A 185 30.91 -25.02 -20.58
CA MET A 185 29.78 -24.32 -21.21
C MET A 185 29.69 -22.90 -20.63
N THR A 186 30.01 -21.89 -21.44
CA THR A 186 29.57 -20.51 -21.21
C THR A 186 28.07 -20.46 -21.41
N ILE A 187 27.29 -20.25 -20.34
CA ILE A 187 25.86 -19.99 -20.42
C ILE A 187 25.67 -18.48 -20.22
N GLU A 188 25.64 -17.73 -21.31
CA GLU A 188 24.85 -16.51 -21.38
C GLU A 188 23.37 -16.94 -21.40
N GLU A 189 22.80 -17.25 -20.24
CA GLU A 189 21.35 -17.36 -20.12
C GLU A 189 20.82 -15.92 -20.16
N SER A 190 20.34 -15.53 -21.34
CA SER A 190 19.51 -14.33 -21.51
C SER A 190 18.36 -14.42 -20.49
N ILE A 191 18.46 -13.67 -19.39
CA ILE A 191 17.40 -13.58 -18.38
C ILE A 191 16.17 -13.00 -19.09
N ARG A 192 15.18 -13.86 -19.36
CA ARG A 192 13.92 -13.43 -19.97
C ARG A 192 13.24 -12.44 -19.02
N PRO A 193 12.69 -11.32 -19.54
CA PRO A 193 12.00 -10.36 -18.69
C PRO A 193 10.78 -11.00 -18.01
N LEU A 194 10.53 -10.61 -16.77
CA LEU A 194 9.34 -10.96 -16.00
C LEU A 194 8.13 -10.27 -16.63
N LYS A 195 7.15 -11.04 -17.11
CA LYS A 195 5.93 -10.51 -17.72
C LYS A 195 4.84 -10.34 -16.67
N VAL A 196 4.32 -9.13 -16.54
CA VAL A 196 3.27 -8.75 -15.60
C VAL A 196 2.03 -8.27 -16.36
N ALA A 197 0.90 -8.95 -16.17
CA ALA A 197 -0.40 -8.46 -16.63
C ALA A 197 -1.15 -7.78 -15.49
N ILE A 198 -1.55 -6.53 -15.67
CA ILE A 198 -2.45 -5.81 -14.77
C ILE A 198 -3.83 -5.79 -15.41
N VAL A 199 -4.83 -6.33 -14.72
CA VAL A 199 -6.20 -6.41 -15.23
C VAL A 199 -7.03 -5.31 -14.57
N GLY A 200 -7.39 -4.29 -15.35
CA GLY A 200 -8.08 -3.08 -14.90
C GLY A 200 -7.21 -1.82 -15.03
N GLY A 201 -7.72 -0.81 -15.76
CA GLY A 201 -7.09 0.48 -16.01
C GLY A 201 -7.63 1.63 -15.15
N GLY A 202 -8.24 1.32 -14.01
CA GLY A 202 -8.61 2.31 -13.00
C GLY A 202 -7.40 2.90 -12.26
N PRO A 203 -7.60 3.84 -11.32
CA PRO A 203 -6.54 4.48 -10.55
C PRO A 203 -5.59 3.48 -9.87
N GLY A 204 -6.13 2.39 -9.32
CA GLY A 204 -5.33 1.30 -8.76
C GLY A 204 -4.41 0.67 -9.82
N GLY A 205 -4.97 0.16 -10.91
CA GLY A 205 -4.17 -0.47 -11.97
C GLY A 205 -3.16 0.46 -12.65
N LEU A 206 -3.51 1.74 -12.84
CA LEU A 206 -2.56 2.75 -13.33
C LEU A 206 -1.42 2.96 -12.33
N ALA A 207 -1.72 3.09 -11.03
CA ALA A 207 -0.70 3.21 -9.99
C ALA A 207 0.21 1.97 -9.94
N THR A 208 -0.37 0.77 -10.00
CA THR A 208 0.33 -0.52 -10.05
C THR A 208 1.21 -0.67 -11.29
N ALA A 209 0.97 0.06 -12.38
CA ALA A 209 1.82 0.01 -13.55
C ALA A 209 3.05 0.91 -13.46
N ILE A 210 2.98 2.04 -12.74
CA ILE A 210 3.98 3.11 -12.82
C ILE A 210 5.34 2.66 -12.28
N ALA A 211 5.38 2.13 -11.05
CA ALA A 211 6.64 1.77 -10.41
C ALA A 211 7.26 0.50 -11.01
N PRO A 212 6.51 -0.60 -11.24
CA PRO A 212 7.06 -1.81 -11.87
C PRO A 212 7.58 -1.57 -13.29
N SER A 213 6.97 -0.66 -14.07
CA SER A 213 7.46 -0.32 -15.42
C SER A 213 8.85 0.35 -15.42
N LYS A 214 9.35 0.81 -14.26
CA LYS A 214 10.69 1.40 -14.13
C LYS A 214 11.75 0.37 -13.74
N ILE A 215 11.35 -0.87 -13.42
CA ILE A 215 12.27 -1.93 -12.97
C ILE A 215 12.90 -2.60 -14.21
N PRO A 216 14.23 -2.72 -14.28
CA PRO A 216 14.89 -3.45 -15.36
C PRO A 216 14.41 -4.90 -15.44
N HIS A 217 14.22 -5.40 -16.66
CA HIS A 217 13.75 -6.77 -16.93
C HIS A 217 12.33 -7.08 -16.44
N VAL A 218 11.49 -6.08 -16.20
CA VAL A 218 10.04 -6.26 -15.97
C VAL A 218 9.26 -5.67 -17.15
N GLU A 219 8.43 -6.48 -17.78
CA GLU A 219 7.53 -6.08 -18.86
C GLU A 219 6.09 -6.00 -18.31
N VAL A 220 5.53 -4.79 -18.28
CA VAL A 220 4.19 -4.54 -17.73
C VAL A 220 3.21 -4.26 -18.86
N LYS A 221 2.02 -4.87 -18.78
CA LYS A 221 0.87 -4.58 -19.64
C LYS A 221 -0.39 -4.39 -18.80
N ILE A 222 -1.13 -3.32 -19.06
CA ILE A 222 -2.46 -3.09 -18.49
C ILE A 222 -3.50 -3.53 -19.51
N TYR A 223 -4.45 -4.37 -19.09
CA TYR A 223 -5.59 -4.81 -19.89
C TYR A 223 -6.86 -4.20 -19.31
N GLU A 224 -7.51 -3.33 -20.08
CA GLU A 224 -8.71 -2.59 -19.67
C GLU A 224 -9.89 -2.94 -20.59
N GLN A 225 -11.03 -3.28 -20.00
CA GLN A 225 -12.24 -3.64 -20.74
C GLN A 225 -12.88 -2.48 -21.51
N ALA A 226 -12.73 -1.24 -21.04
CA ALA A 226 -13.30 -0.06 -21.65
C ALA A 226 -12.60 0.28 -22.97
N SER A 227 -13.36 0.82 -23.92
CA SER A 227 -12.83 1.32 -25.20
C SER A 227 -12.02 2.62 -25.07
N ILE A 228 -12.08 3.24 -23.90
CA ILE A 228 -11.41 4.48 -23.54
C ILE A 228 -11.35 4.57 -22.02
N LEU A 229 -10.22 5.03 -21.49
CA LEU A 229 -10.11 5.37 -20.08
C LEU A 229 -11.01 6.57 -19.79
N ARG A 230 -12.17 6.30 -19.22
CA ARG A 230 -13.11 7.31 -18.74
C ARG A 230 -13.44 7.01 -17.31
N GLU A 231 -13.12 7.93 -16.42
CA GLU A 231 -13.78 8.00 -15.14
C GLU A 231 -14.86 9.07 -15.14
N VAL A 232 -16.01 8.72 -14.58
CA VAL A 232 -17.15 9.62 -14.49
C VAL A 232 -17.20 10.26 -13.11
N GLY A 233 -17.00 11.58 -13.10
CA GLY A 233 -17.81 12.55 -12.32
C GLY A 233 -17.97 12.37 -10.82
N ALA A 234 -16.97 11.78 -10.15
CA ALA A 234 -16.99 11.55 -8.71
C ALA A 234 -15.78 12.21 -8.05
N GLY A 235 -16.02 12.94 -6.97
CA GLY A 235 -15.00 13.33 -6.00
C GLY A 235 -14.35 12.08 -5.40
N ILE A 236 -13.03 12.16 -5.25
CA ILE A 236 -12.22 11.17 -4.58
C ILE A 236 -11.37 11.85 -3.53
N SER A 237 -11.43 11.34 -2.30
CA SER A 237 -10.69 11.95 -1.19
C SER A 237 -9.22 11.59 -1.34
N ILE A 238 -8.34 12.60 -1.35
CA ILE A 238 -6.89 12.39 -1.32
C ILE A 238 -6.39 12.75 0.08
N GLY A 239 -6.21 11.72 0.90
CA GLY A 239 -5.56 11.85 2.20
C GLY A 239 -4.05 12.05 2.09
N GLN A 240 -3.40 12.41 3.20
CA GLN A 240 -1.95 12.66 3.23
C GLN A 240 -1.14 11.41 2.83
N ASN A 241 -1.59 10.23 3.25
CA ASN A 241 -1.01 8.94 2.89
C ASN A 241 -1.04 8.71 1.37
N THR A 242 -2.20 8.92 0.74
CA THR A 242 -2.36 8.84 -0.71
C THR A 242 -1.52 9.88 -1.45
N SER A 243 -1.45 11.11 -0.94
CA SER A 243 -0.58 12.15 -1.51
C SER A 243 0.88 11.73 -1.47
N ASN A 244 1.36 11.14 -0.38
CA ASN A 244 2.74 10.66 -0.26
C ASN A 244 3.01 9.52 -1.27
N ALA A 245 2.07 8.59 -1.43
CA ALA A 245 2.20 7.51 -2.41
C ALA A 245 2.24 8.05 -3.85
N LEU A 246 1.39 9.03 -4.20
CA LEU A 246 1.42 9.70 -5.50
C LEU A 246 2.76 10.41 -5.74
N GLU A 247 3.33 11.03 -4.72
CA GLU A 247 4.65 11.66 -4.81
C GLU A 247 5.73 10.64 -5.15
N LEU A 248 5.73 9.48 -4.50
CA LEU A 248 6.67 8.39 -4.75
C LEU A 248 6.54 7.82 -6.18
N LEU A 249 5.32 7.78 -6.73
CA LEU A 249 5.06 7.35 -8.11
C LEU A 249 5.52 8.38 -9.16
N GLY A 250 5.91 9.59 -8.74
CA GLY A 250 6.43 10.66 -9.60
C GLY A 250 5.46 11.83 -9.77
N GLY A 251 4.30 11.81 -9.11
CA GLY A 251 3.25 12.83 -9.16
C GLY A 251 3.60 14.18 -8.52
N HIS A 252 4.88 14.55 -8.46
CA HIS A 252 5.42 15.77 -7.83
C HIS A 252 4.82 17.09 -8.37
N ALA A 253 4.17 17.05 -9.54
CA ALA A 253 3.65 18.24 -10.21
C ALA A 253 2.37 18.82 -9.56
N HIS A 254 1.68 18.06 -8.71
CA HIS A 254 0.48 18.53 -8.04
C HIS A 254 0.65 18.45 -6.52
N LYS A 255 0.65 19.62 -5.88
CA LYS A 255 0.54 19.72 -4.43
C LYS A 255 -0.90 19.33 -4.06
N TRP A 256 -1.15 18.05 -3.85
CA TRP A 256 -2.36 17.54 -3.21
C TRP A 256 -2.26 17.82 -1.70
N SER A 257 -2.14 19.10 -1.35
CA SER A 257 -1.87 19.51 0.02
C SER A 257 -3.01 19.12 0.96
N CYS A 258 -2.66 19.02 2.25
CA CYS A 258 -3.50 18.84 3.43
C CYS A 258 -4.52 19.99 3.65
N ASP A 259 -5.25 20.35 2.61
CA ASP A 259 -6.46 21.15 2.69
C ASP A 259 -7.62 20.18 2.99
N PRO A 260 -8.49 20.45 3.99
CA PRO A 260 -9.74 19.70 4.17
C PRO A 260 -10.61 19.58 2.90
N SER A 261 -10.34 20.40 1.87
CA SER A 261 -10.92 20.31 0.54
C SER A 261 -10.10 19.48 -0.48
N SER A 262 -9.16 18.62 -0.07
CA SER A 262 -8.31 17.81 -0.96
C SER A 262 -9.06 16.65 -1.65
N LEU A 263 -10.33 16.86 -1.96
CA LEU A 263 -11.09 16.05 -2.90
C LEU A 263 -10.71 16.45 -4.32
N ALA A 264 -10.21 15.48 -5.07
CA ALA A 264 -9.96 15.63 -6.48
C ALA A 264 -11.19 15.20 -7.26
N ALA A 265 -11.47 15.85 -8.39
CA ALA A 265 -12.23 15.16 -9.43
C ALA A 265 -11.47 13.88 -9.83
N ARG A 266 -12.13 12.71 -9.80
CA ARG A 266 -11.56 11.42 -10.23
C ARG A 266 -10.76 11.51 -11.52
N MET A 267 -11.32 12.22 -12.50
CA MET A 267 -10.72 12.45 -13.81
C MET A 267 -9.33 13.07 -13.72
N LYS A 268 -9.12 13.99 -12.78
CA LYS A 268 -7.83 14.65 -12.57
C LYS A 268 -6.80 13.68 -12.00
N LEU A 269 -7.16 12.91 -10.98
CA LEU A 269 -6.30 11.87 -10.42
C LEU A 269 -5.89 10.85 -11.50
N GLN A 270 -6.88 10.33 -12.24
CA GLN A 270 -6.63 9.37 -13.30
C GLN A 270 -5.73 9.95 -14.40
N SER A 271 -5.94 11.22 -14.80
CA SER A 271 -5.09 11.90 -15.79
C SER A 271 -3.66 12.05 -15.31
N VAL A 272 -3.45 12.37 -14.03
CA VAL A 272 -2.11 12.47 -13.42
C VAL A 272 -1.42 11.12 -13.42
N LEU A 273 -2.11 10.05 -13.00
CA LEU A 273 -1.54 8.70 -13.03
C LEU A 273 -1.20 8.26 -14.47
N LEU A 274 -2.12 8.47 -15.41
CA LEU A 274 -1.95 8.13 -16.81
C LEU A 274 -0.73 8.83 -17.44
N ALA A 275 -0.45 10.08 -17.06
CA ALA A 275 0.73 10.82 -17.55
C ALA A 275 2.07 10.19 -17.13
N HIS A 276 2.08 9.33 -16.11
CA HIS A 276 3.26 8.64 -15.62
C HIS A 276 3.36 7.18 -16.09
N VAL A 277 2.30 6.64 -16.69
CA VAL A 277 2.32 5.31 -17.31
C VAL A 277 3.04 5.41 -18.66
N PRO A 278 4.04 4.56 -18.94
CA PRO A 278 4.73 4.58 -20.23
C PRO A 278 3.79 4.32 -21.42
N PRO A 279 4.07 4.93 -22.58
CA PRO A 279 3.26 4.70 -23.78
C PRO A 279 3.32 3.22 -24.21
N GLY A 280 2.20 2.68 -24.69
CA GLY A 280 2.10 1.30 -25.19
C GLY A 280 1.93 0.21 -24.13
N VAL A 281 1.88 0.58 -22.85
CA VAL A 281 1.58 -0.33 -21.72
C VAL A 281 0.11 -0.72 -21.67
N ILE A 282 -0.80 0.16 -22.10
CA ILE A 282 -2.25 -0.02 -21.95
C ILE A 282 -2.88 -0.61 -23.22
N GLU A 283 -3.61 -1.70 -23.05
CA GLU A 283 -4.43 -2.36 -24.06
C GLU A 283 -5.91 -2.28 -23.67
N LEU A 284 -6.68 -1.55 -24.48
CA LEU A 284 -8.12 -1.32 -24.28
C LEU A 284 -8.94 -2.43 -24.92
N LEU A 285 -10.24 -2.50 -24.60
CA LEU A 285 -11.17 -3.55 -25.04
C LEU A 285 -10.79 -4.98 -24.61
N LYS A 286 -10.02 -5.09 -23.52
CA LYS A 286 -9.49 -6.35 -22.99
C LYS A 286 -10.24 -6.74 -21.72
N LYS A 287 -11.44 -7.29 -21.89
CA LYS A 287 -12.24 -7.81 -20.78
C LYS A 287 -11.79 -9.22 -20.42
N LEU A 288 -11.27 -9.40 -19.20
CA LEU A 288 -10.91 -10.72 -18.67
C LEU A 288 -12.15 -11.62 -18.59
N ILE A 289 -12.03 -12.87 -19.05
CA ILE A 289 -13.09 -13.87 -18.93
C ILE A 289 -12.66 -15.09 -18.13
N ASP A 290 -11.38 -15.46 -18.17
CA ASP A 290 -10.85 -16.61 -17.44
C ASP A 290 -9.32 -16.53 -17.28
N MET A 291 -8.79 -17.28 -16.32
CA MET A 291 -7.36 -17.48 -16.12
C MET A 291 -7.06 -18.94 -15.78
N VAL A 292 -5.96 -19.45 -16.32
CA VAL A 292 -5.53 -20.84 -16.11
C VAL A 292 -4.09 -20.87 -15.63
N ASP A 293 -3.86 -21.50 -14.49
CA ASP A 293 -2.51 -21.80 -14.02
C ASP A 293 -1.85 -22.89 -14.90
N LYS A 294 -0.74 -22.55 -15.57
CA LYS A 294 0.08 -23.48 -16.38
C LYS A 294 1.32 -23.96 -15.63
N GLY A 295 1.34 -23.86 -14.30
CA GLY A 295 2.46 -24.28 -13.47
C GLY A 295 3.70 -23.44 -13.72
N LYS A 296 4.72 -24.02 -14.35
CA LYS A 296 6.00 -23.33 -14.63
C LYS A 296 5.95 -22.40 -15.84
N GLU A 297 4.96 -22.55 -16.70
CA GLU A 297 4.79 -21.71 -17.89
C GLU A 297 4.15 -20.34 -17.56
N GLY A 298 3.66 -20.17 -16.33
CA GLY A 298 3.02 -18.95 -15.86
C GLY A 298 1.50 -19.08 -15.81
N VAL A 299 0.82 -17.96 -15.99
CA VAL A 299 -0.64 -17.84 -16.00
C VAL A 299 -1.10 -17.48 -17.40
N GLU A 300 -2.02 -18.27 -17.93
CA GLU A 300 -2.69 -18.00 -19.20
C GLU A 300 -3.95 -17.17 -18.92
N VAL A 301 -4.05 -15.99 -19.52
CA VAL A 301 -5.11 -15.00 -19.30
C VAL A 301 -5.93 -14.89 -20.58
N HIS A 302 -7.24 -15.10 -20.45
CA HIS A 302 -8.18 -15.19 -21.57
C HIS A 302 -9.08 -13.96 -21.60
N PHE A 303 -9.19 -13.31 -22.76
CA PHE A 303 -10.02 -12.12 -22.94
C PHE A 303 -11.25 -12.40 -23.81
N MET A 304 -12.27 -11.56 -23.64
CA MET A 304 -13.54 -11.65 -24.38
C MET A 304 -13.39 -11.52 -25.90
N ASP A 305 -12.32 -10.87 -26.38
CA ASP A 305 -12.00 -10.74 -27.80
C ASP A 305 -11.25 -11.96 -28.37
N GLU A 306 -11.25 -13.08 -27.64
CA GLU A 306 -10.59 -14.35 -27.97
C GLU A 306 -9.06 -14.29 -27.92
N THR A 307 -8.47 -13.15 -27.56
CA THR A 307 -7.03 -13.07 -27.36
C THR A 307 -6.62 -13.74 -26.04
N VAL A 308 -5.45 -14.37 -26.08
CA VAL A 308 -4.88 -15.10 -24.94
C VAL A 308 -3.44 -14.65 -24.78
N VAL A 309 -3.03 -14.40 -23.53
CA VAL A 309 -1.66 -14.05 -23.19
C VAL A 309 -1.15 -14.94 -22.07
N THR A 310 0.13 -15.26 -22.08
CA THR A 310 0.79 -16.00 -20.99
C THR A 310 1.80 -15.08 -20.32
N VAL A 311 1.65 -14.93 -19.00
CA VAL A 311 2.47 -14.03 -18.18
C VAL A 311 2.98 -14.73 -16.93
N ASP A 312 4.02 -14.19 -16.31
CA ASP A 312 4.59 -14.75 -15.10
C ASP A 312 3.82 -14.31 -13.84
N LEU A 313 3.22 -13.11 -13.87
CA LEU A 313 2.44 -12.53 -12.78
C LEU A 313 1.18 -11.83 -13.30
N VAL A 314 0.05 -12.05 -12.63
CA VAL A 314 -1.21 -11.31 -12.86
C VAL A 314 -1.56 -10.47 -11.64
N MET A 315 -1.82 -9.19 -11.87
CA MET A 315 -2.31 -8.24 -10.89
C MET A 315 -3.78 -7.93 -11.17
N GLY A 316 -4.68 -8.36 -10.29
CA GLY A 316 -6.09 -8.03 -10.39
C GLY A 316 -6.37 -6.66 -9.78
N ALA A 317 -6.73 -5.68 -10.63
CA ALA A 317 -6.98 -4.29 -10.25
C ALA A 317 -8.36 -3.78 -10.70
N GLU A 318 -9.28 -4.68 -11.07
CA GLU A 318 -10.65 -4.37 -11.45
C GLU A 318 -11.65 -4.69 -10.33
N SER A 319 -12.73 -3.91 -10.24
CA SER A 319 -13.82 -4.15 -9.28
C SER A 319 -14.71 -5.37 -9.63
N GLY A 320 -14.39 -6.08 -10.72
CA GLY A 320 -15.11 -7.24 -11.23
C GLY A 320 -14.57 -8.56 -10.68
N TRP A 321 -14.84 -8.87 -9.40
CA TRP A 321 -14.29 -10.04 -8.70
C TRP A 321 -14.47 -11.40 -9.42
N HIS A 322 -15.57 -11.58 -10.20
CA HIS A 322 -15.87 -12.84 -10.88
C HIS A 322 -14.75 -13.30 -11.82
N SER A 323 -13.98 -12.36 -12.35
CA SER A 323 -12.84 -12.62 -13.23
C SER A 323 -11.69 -13.38 -12.52
N PHE A 324 -11.69 -13.41 -11.18
CA PHE A 324 -10.64 -14.03 -10.35
C PHE A 324 -11.11 -15.27 -9.58
N ASN A 325 -12.35 -15.73 -9.80
CA ASN A 325 -12.92 -16.89 -9.09
C ASN A 325 -12.09 -18.17 -9.22
N ALA A 326 -11.36 -18.34 -10.32
CA ALA A 326 -10.47 -19.48 -10.50
C ALA A 326 -9.37 -19.54 -9.43
N ALA A 327 -8.91 -18.39 -8.95
CA ALA A 327 -7.89 -18.26 -7.92
C ALA A 327 -8.50 -18.16 -6.50
N TRP A 328 -9.68 -17.55 -6.36
CA TRP A 328 -10.41 -17.45 -5.08
C TRP A 328 -11.89 -17.89 -5.23
N PRO A 329 -12.17 -19.20 -5.27
CA PRO A 329 -13.52 -19.70 -5.56
C PRO A 329 -14.55 -19.37 -4.47
N ASP A 330 -14.10 -19.17 -3.24
CA ASP A 330 -14.96 -18.87 -2.08
C ASP A 330 -15.11 -17.37 -1.81
N TYR A 331 -14.43 -16.52 -2.58
CA TYR A 331 -14.51 -15.07 -2.39
C TYR A 331 -15.71 -14.49 -3.15
N ASP A 332 -16.58 -13.80 -2.42
CA ASP A 332 -17.78 -13.17 -2.96
C ASP A 332 -17.99 -11.81 -2.29
N ILE A 333 -18.22 -10.78 -3.11
CA ILE A 333 -18.65 -9.47 -2.61
C ILE A 333 -20.16 -9.34 -2.75
N LYS A 334 -20.81 -8.91 -1.68
CA LYS A 334 -22.26 -8.83 -1.58
C LYS A 334 -22.69 -7.38 -1.53
N TYR A 335 -23.88 -7.13 -2.07
CA TYR A 335 -24.53 -5.85 -1.92
C TYR A 335 -24.76 -5.57 -0.43
N THR A 336 -24.25 -4.43 0.06
CA THR A 336 -24.30 -4.10 1.49
C THR A 336 -25.68 -3.60 1.94
N GLY A 337 -26.62 -3.44 1.00
CA GLY A 337 -27.88 -2.77 1.24
C GLY A 337 -27.82 -1.28 0.98
N THR A 338 -26.65 -0.71 0.64
CA THR A 338 -26.53 0.74 0.46
C THR A 338 -26.57 1.12 -1.02
N THR A 339 -27.56 1.91 -1.40
CA THR A 339 -27.58 2.60 -2.70
C THR A 339 -27.10 4.04 -2.53
N ILE A 340 -26.32 4.52 -3.48
CA ILE A 340 -25.67 5.83 -3.48
C ILE A 340 -26.07 6.56 -4.74
N TRP A 341 -26.65 7.75 -4.61
CA TRP A 341 -26.90 8.68 -5.70
C TRP A 341 -25.94 9.85 -5.61
N ARG A 342 -25.22 10.11 -6.70
CA ARG A 342 -24.18 11.14 -6.76
C ARG A 342 -24.48 12.14 -7.88
N ALA A 343 -24.17 13.41 -7.63
CA ALA A 343 -24.24 14.46 -8.63
C ALA A 343 -23.25 15.59 -8.32
N LEU A 344 -22.88 16.36 -9.35
CA LEU A 344 -22.05 17.55 -9.22
C LEU A 344 -22.92 18.80 -9.22
N LEU A 345 -22.50 19.80 -8.43
CA LEU A 345 -23.19 21.06 -8.22
C LEU A 345 -22.18 22.23 -8.27
N PRO A 346 -22.60 23.44 -8.65
CA PRO A 346 -21.78 24.64 -8.52
C PRO A 346 -21.56 24.95 -7.02
N TRP A 347 -20.32 24.82 -6.54
CA TRP A 347 -20.03 24.87 -5.09
C TRP A 347 -20.29 26.25 -4.49
N ASP A 348 -19.98 27.32 -5.22
CA ASP A 348 -20.20 28.69 -4.76
C ASP A 348 -21.69 28.96 -4.46
N ASP A 349 -22.60 28.34 -5.20
CA ASP A 349 -24.03 28.48 -4.96
C ASP A 349 -24.50 27.61 -3.79
N VAL A 350 -23.93 26.39 -3.66
CA VAL A 350 -24.18 25.52 -2.50
C VAL A 350 -23.77 26.22 -1.21
N VAL A 351 -22.59 26.83 -1.14
CA VAL A 351 -22.12 27.52 0.08
C VAL A 351 -22.98 28.74 0.43
N LYS A 352 -23.54 29.44 -0.56
CA LYS A 352 -24.46 30.57 -0.32
C LYS A 352 -25.82 30.12 0.24
N GLN A 353 -26.21 28.88 -0.03
CA GLN A 353 -27.49 28.34 0.40
C GLN A 353 -27.58 28.18 1.92
N ASP A 354 -26.48 27.78 2.57
CA ASP A 354 -26.41 27.66 4.02
C ASP A 354 -24.95 27.77 4.51
N PRO A 355 -24.66 28.56 5.54
CA PRO A 355 -23.29 28.70 6.07
C PRO A 355 -22.69 27.40 6.59
N ARG A 356 -23.49 26.36 6.85
CA ARG A 356 -22.99 25.03 7.25
C ARG A 356 -22.40 24.26 6.08
N PHE A 357 -22.64 24.65 4.84
CA PHE A 357 -22.11 23.98 3.64
C PHE A 357 -20.72 24.48 3.22
N THR A 358 -20.03 25.29 4.03
CA THR A 358 -18.67 25.79 3.74
C THR A 358 -17.60 24.69 3.77
N GLU A 359 -17.88 23.58 4.45
CA GLU A 359 -16.96 22.45 4.62
C GLU A 359 -17.61 21.13 4.17
N THR A 360 -16.82 20.05 4.20
CA THR A 360 -17.35 18.70 4.03
C THR A 360 -18.36 18.39 5.14
N THR A 361 -19.61 18.09 4.78
CA THR A 361 -20.68 17.82 5.75
C THR A 361 -21.35 16.47 5.53
N TRP A 362 -21.79 15.88 6.64
CA TRP A 362 -22.58 14.65 6.67
C TRP A 362 -23.90 14.92 7.40
N TRP A 363 -25.01 14.64 6.73
CA TRP A 363 -26.35 14.87 7.23
C TRP A 363 -27.06 13.54 7.38
N HIS A 364 -27.30 13.11 8.62
CA HIS A 364 -27.83 11.79 8.92
C HIS A 364 -29.34 11.83 9.19
N GLY A 365 -30.07 10.93 8.55
CA GLY A 365 -31.40 10.46 8.96
C GLY A 365 -31.30 9.04 9.55
N PRO A 366 -32.42 8.42 9.95
CA PRO A 366 -32.43 7.10 10.57
C PRO A 366 -31.91 5.96 9.67
N THR A 367 -32.14 6.04 8.36
CA THR A 367 -31.75 5.01 7.37
C THR A 367 -31.03 5.58 6.16
N THR A 368 -30.71 6.88 6.21
CA THR A 368 -30.29 7.69 5.07
C THR A 368 -29.18 8.65 5.51
N HIS A 369 -28.29 9.02 4.59
CA HIS A 369 -27.44 10.19 4.82
C HIS A 369 -27.11 10.92 3.53
N VAL A 370 -26.88 12.22 3.64
CA VAL A 370 -26.42 13.08 2.54
C VAL A 370 -25.05 13.62 2.88
N TRP A 371 -24.12 13.44 1.96
CA TRP A 371 -22.79 13.98 2.03
C TRP A 371 -22.65 15.12 1.02
N LEU A 372 -22.03 16.22 1.44
CA LEU A 372 -21.74 17.39 0.61
C LEU A 372 -20.29 17.80 0.79
N SER A 373 -19.57 18.03 -0.30
CA SER A 373 -18.21 18.57 -0.23
C SER A 373 -17.76 19.24 -1.53
N SER A 374 -16.80 20.15 -1.43
CA SER A 374 -16.06 20.69 -2.58
C SER A 374 -15.20 19.61 -3.21
N VAL A 375 -15.16 19.56 -4.54
CA VAL A 375 -14.28 18.64 -5.32
C VAL A 375 -13.28 19.41 -6.20
N GLY A 376 -13.13 20.70 -5.93
CA GLY A 376 -12.24 21.62 -6.65
C GLY A 376 -12.86 22.22 -7.92
N GLU A 377 -12.14 23.17 -8.51
CA GLU A 377 -12.49 23.81 -9.80
C GLU A 377 -13.90 24.46 -9.82
N GLY A 378 -14.36 24.94 -8.66
CA GLY A 378 -15.67 25.58 -8.48
C GLY A 378 -16.84 24.59 -8.39
N LEU A 379 -16.56 23.29 -8.36
CA LEU A 379 -17.55 22.23 -8.26
C LEU A 379 -17.56 21.61 -6.87
N GLY A 380 -18.75 21.18 -6.46
CA GLY A 380 -18.96 20.32 -5.30
C GLY A 380 -19.75 19.10 -5.69
N GLU A 381 -19.73 18.09 -4.83
CA GLU A 381 -20.48 16.88 -5.00
C GLU A 381 -21.50 16.73 -3.89
N ILE A 382 -22.70 16.27 -4.27
CA ILE A 382 -23.69 15.71 -3.38
C ILE A 382 -23.74 14.19 -3.55
N ALA A 383 -23.63 13.45 -2.44
CA ALA A 383 -23.84 12.00 -2.42
C ALA A 383 -24.92 11.64 -1.39
N ALA A 384 -26.09 11.25 -1.88
CA ALA A 384 -27.20 10.77 -1.08
C ALA A 384 -27.13 9.24 -0.97
N ARG A 385 -27.26 8.69 0.24
CA ARG A 385 -27.26 7.25 0.49
C ARG A 385 -28.53 6.81 1.19
N SER A 386 -29.05 5.65 0.79
CA SER A 386 -30.16 5.00 1.46
C SER A 386 -29.85 3.53 1.68
N TRP A 387 -30.21 3.03 2.86
CA TRP A 387 -30.26 1.60 3.10
C TRP A 387 -31.51 0.98 2.47
N GLN A 388 -31.35 -0.20 1.90
CA GLN A 388 -32.38 -1.06 1.31
C GLN A 388 -32.08 -2.50 1.75
N ASP A 389 -33.11 -3.29 2.10
CA ASP A 389 -32.91 -4.67 2.54
C ASP A 389 -32.27 -5.50 1.41
N PRO A 390 -31.02 -5.99 1.59
CA PRO A 390 -30.31 -6.75 0.57
C PRO A 390 -31.04 -8.03 0.16
N ARG A 391 -31.89 -8.58 1.04
CA ARG A 391 -32.66 -9.82 0.78
C ARG A 391 -33.85 -9.61 -0.16
N ARG A 392 -34.26 -8.36 -0.37
CA ARG A 392 -35.46 -7.99 -1.13
C ARG A 392 -35.16 -7.09 -2.32
N THR A 393 -33.91 -6.66 -2.45
CA THR A 393 -33.49 -5.66 -3.44
C THR A 393 -32.54 -6.31 -4.42
N VAL A 394 -32.87 -6.22 -5.72
CA VAL A 394 -31.91 -6.54 -6.79
C VAL A 394 -31.12 -5.27 -7.07
N PRO A 395 -29.81 -5.23 -6.72
CA PRO A 395 -29.03 -4.00 -6.86
C PRO A 395 -28.77 -3.70 -8.34
N ILE A 396 -28.99 -2.45 -8.72
CA ILE A 396 -28.49 -1.93 -9.99
C ILE A 396 -27.02 -1.52 -9.76
N ARG A 397 -26.08 -2.31 -10.30
CA ARG A 397 -24.63 -2.08 -10.07
C ARG A 397 -24.21 -0.65 -10.42
N TYR A 398 -24.65 -0.15 -11.58
CA TYR A 398 -24.42 1.22 -12.01
C TYR A 398 -25.34 1.62 -13.19
N THR A 399 -25.96 2.80 -13.15
CA THR A 399 -26.84 3.32 -14.23
C THR A 399 -26.65 4.81 -14.50
N PHE A 400 -26.71 5.18 -15.78
CA PHE A 400 -26.82 6.56 -16.28
C PHE A 400 -28.27 6.91 -16.62
N ASN A 401 -28.65 8.19 -16.46
CA ASN A 401 -29.96 8.74 -16.82
C ASN A 401 -31.13 8.09 -16.08
N LEU A 402 -31.10 8.20 -14.75
CA LEU A 402 -32.19 7.74 -13.90
C LEU A 402 -33.43 8.62 -14.10
N LEU A 403 -34.52 8.03 -14.58
CA LEU A 403 -35.88 8.53 -14.32
C LEU A 403 -36.16 8.22 -12.85
N HIS A 404 -36.29 9.26 -12.03
CA HIS A 404 -36.50 9.25 -10.59
C HIS A 404 -36.82 7.89 -9.95
N THR A 405 -35.85 7.25 -9.28
CA THR A 405 -36.21 6.15 -8.38
C THR A 405 -36.79 6.75 -7.11
N LEU A 406 -38.09 6.49 -6.88
CA LEU A 406 -38.96 6.82 -5.75
C LEU A 406 -38.27 6.98 -4.37
N ALA A 407 -37.16 6.29 -4.13
CA ALA A 407 -36.31 6.40 -2.94
C ALA A 407 -35.78 7.83 -2.67
N MET A 408 -35.36 8.59 -3.69
CA MET A 408 -34.85 9.96 -3.46
C MET A 408 -35.92 10.91 -2.91
N PHE A 409 -37.18 10.77 -3.36
CA PHE A 409 -38.29 11.57 -2.86
C PHE A 409 -38.62 11.26 -1.40
N THR A 410 -38.51 9.99 -0.99
CA THR A 410 -38.67 9.61 0.42
C THR A 410 -37.52 10.13 1.29
N MET A 411 -36.29 10.13 0.77
CA MET A 411 -35.13 10.68 1.49
C MET A 411 -35.27 12.17 1.80
N GLN A 412 -35.87 12.94 0.89
CA GLN A 412 -35.97 14.40 1.07
C GLN A 412 -36.76 14.79 2.32
N GLN A 413 -37.81 14.05 2.71
CA GLN A 413 -38.78 14.55 3.69
C GLN A 413 -38.21 14.82 5.09
N GLU A 414 -37.15 14.11 5.49
CA GLU A 414 -36.58 14.17 6.85
C GLU A 414 -35.43 15.17 7.00
N TYR A 415 -34.90 15.69 5.89
CA TYR A 415 -33.80 16.64 5.92
C TYR A 415 -34.25 18.09 6.09
N LEU A 416 -33.33 18.92 6.58
CA LEU A 416 -33.49 20.37 6.62
C LEU A 416 -33.87 20.93 5.24
N ALA A 417 -34.70 21.98 5.23
CA ALA A 417 -35.20 22.59 4.00
C ALA A 417 -34.07 22.97 3.03
N GLN A 418 -32.94 23.44 3.54
CA GLN A 418 -31.77 23.83 2.75
C GLN A 418 -31.13 22.64 2.03
N ILE A 419 -31.06 21.47 2.66
CA ILE A 419 -30.53 20.25 2.01
C ILE A 419 -31.49 19.79 0.91
N ARG A 420 -32.81 19.84 1.19
CA ARG A 420 -33.84 19.50 0.18
C ARG A 420 -33.76 20.42 -1.03
N GLU A 421 -33.52 21.71 -0.80
CA GLU A 421 -33.33 22.68 -1.86
C GLU A 421 -32.10 22.34 -2.71
N VAL A 422 -30.94 22.05 -2.10
CA VAL A 422 -29.74 21.63 -2.83
C VAL A 422 -29.97 20.34 -3.63
N ILE A 423 -30.65 19.34 -3.05
CA ILE A 423 -31.03 18.10 -3.78
C ILE A 423 -31.89 18.43 -5.00
N SER A 424 -32.81 19.38 -4.88
CA SER A 424 -33.73 19.76 -5.98
C SER A 424 -33.04 20.48 -7.14
N TRP A 425 -31.81 20.99 -6.96
CA TRP A 425 -31.04 21.62 -8.04
C TRP A 425 -30.51 20.62 -9.07
N VAL A 426 -30.34 19.36 -8.66
CA VAL A 426 -29.88 18.31 -9.57
C VAL A 426 -31.05 17.90 -10.47
N LYS A 427 -30.89 18.13 -11.78
CA LYS A 427 -31.93 17.85 -12.75
C LYS A 427 -32.16 16.35 -12.89
N GLU A 428 -33.37 15.99 -13.31
CA GLU A 428 -33.68 14.62 -13.70
C GLU A 428 -32.70 14.15 -14.79
N GLY A 429 -32.13 12.95 -14.60
CA GLY A 429 -31.10 12.39 -15.47
C GLY A 429 -29.65 12.76 -15.11
N ASP A 430 -29.40 13.80 -14.30
CA ASP A 430 -28.04 14.17 -13.89
C ASP A 430 -27.49 13.32 -12.75
N TRP A 431 -28.39 12.68 -11.97
CA TRP A 431 -28.00 11.72 -10.94
C TRP A 431 -27.33 10.47 -11.52
N ARG A 432 -26.39 9.93 -10.75
CA ARG A 432 -25.74 8.64 -10.99
C ARG A 432 -26.00 7.72 -9.81
N GLU A 433 -26.53 6.53 -10.09
CA GLU A 433 -26.84 5.53 -9.06
C GLU A 433 -25.75 4.47 -9.01
N PHE A 434 -25.30 4.15 -7.79
CA PHE A 434 -24.30 3.13 -7.50
C PHE A 434 -24.82 2.23 -6.37
N ALA A 435 -24.78 0.92 -6.58
CA ALA A 435 -24.97 -0.04 -5.51
C ALA A 435 -23.63 -0.34 -4.83
N ALA A 436 -23.59 -0.27 -3.50
CA ALA A 436 -22.36 -0.50 -2.75
C ALA A 436 -22.19 -1.99 -2.45
N PHE A 437 -21.00 -2.52 -2.77
CA PHE A 437 -20.62 -3.91 -2.53
C PHE A 437 -19.43 -3.97 -1.57
N ALA A 438 -19.39 -5.02 -0.74
CA ALA A 438 -18.25 -5.37 0.10
C ALA A 438 -18.17 -6.88 0.27
N GLY A 439 -16.96 -7.39 0.50
CA GLY A 439 -16.69 -8.79 0.82
C GLY A 439 -16.01 -8.95 2.18
N PRO A 440 -15.82 -10.19 2.64
CA PRO A 440 -14.93 -10.46 3.77
C PRO A 440 -13.49 -10.05 3.43
N GLU A 441 -12.66 -9.88 4.46
CA GLU A 441 -11.22 -9.78 4.28
C GLU A 441 -10.69 -11.11 3.69
N LEU A 442 -9.82 -11.01 2.69
CA LEU A 442 -9.13 -12.16 2.12
C LEU A 442 -8.10 -12.69 3.12
N SER A 443 -8.06 -14.01 3.34
CA SER A 443 -7.00 -14.63 4.17
C SER A 443 -5.63 -14.50 3.52
N ASP A 444 -5.59 -14.59 2.19
CA ASP A 444 -4.39 -14.54 1.38
C ASP A 444 -4.64 -13.63 0.16
N LEU A 445 -3.75 -12.68 -0.05
CA LEU A 445 -3.79 -11.72 -1.16
C LEU A 445 -3.19 -12.29 -2.46
N THR A 446 -2.52 -13.43 -2.36
CA THR A 446 -1.89 -14.11 -3.48
C THR A 446 -2.48 -15.50 -3.70
N ALA A 447 -2.37 -15.98 -4.93
CA ALA A 447 -2.79 -17.32 -5.33
C ALA A 447 -1.81 -17.90 -6.35
N TRP A 448 -1.90 -19.22 -6.53
CA TRP A 448 -1.11 -20.00 -7.50
C TRP A 448 0.40 -19.74 -7.35
N ASP A 449 0.96 -20.07 -6.19
CA ASP A 449 2.39 -19.88 -5.89
C ASP A 449 2.87 -18.44 -6.19
N ASP A 450 2.10 -17.45 -5.73
CA ASP A 450 2.35 -16.00 -5.89
C ASP A 450 2.33 -15.47 -7.33
N LYS A 451 1.77 -16.24 -8.29
CA LYS A 451 1.61 -15.80 -9.69
C LYS A 451 0.38 -14.92 -9.92
N VAL A 452 -0.52 -14.82 -8.94
CA VAL A 452 -1.67 -13.91 -9.00
C VAL A 452 -1.76 -13.14 -7.69
N ALA A 453 -1.97 -11.83 -7.76
CA ALA A 453 -2.20 -10.98 -6.61
C ALA A 453 -3.32 -9.96 -6.89
N LEU A 454 -4.10 -9.63 -5.86
CA LEU A 454 -5.18 -8.63 -5.97
C LEU A 454 -4.78 -7.31 -5.34
N VAL A 455 -5.22 -6.20 -5.94
CA VAL A 455 -5.00 -4.82 -5.47
C VAL A 455 -6.28 -3.99 -5.58
N GLY A 456 -6.38 -2.94 -4.77
CA GLY A 456 -7.54 -2.05 -4.78
C GLY A 456 -8.86 -2.76 -4.49
N ASP A 457 -9.94 -2.31 -5.13
CA ASP A 457 -11.29 -2.86 -4.95
C ASP A 457 -11.40 -4.37 -5.28
N ALA A 458 -10.44 -4.94 -6.03
CA ALA A 458 -10.39 -6.39 -6.27
C ALA A 458 -10.04 -7.17 -4.99
N SER A 459 -9.20 -6.60 -4.12
CA SER A 459 -8.75 -7.18 -2.86
C SER A 459 -9.61 -6.71 -1.68
N HIS A 460 -9.84 -5.40 -1.58
CA HIS A 460 -10.47 -4.75 -0.44
C HIS A 460 -11.57 -3.80 -0.90
N ALA A 461 -12.67 -4.35 -1.44
CA ALA A 461 -13.86 -3.57 -1.78
C ALA A 461 -14.53 -2.96 -0.53
N LEU A 462 -14.21 -1.70 -0.21
CA LEU A 462 -14.62 -1.06 1.05
C LEU A 462 -16.00 -0.37 1.02
N SER A 463 -16.86 -0.59 0.02
CA SER A 463 -18.19 0.06 -0.08
C SER A 463 -18.14 1.61 0.01
N GLY A 464 -17.00 2.20 -0.36
CA GLY A 464 -16.74 3.64 -0.23
C GLY A 464 -16.62 4.13 1.22
N ALA A 465 -16.22 3.27 2.15
CA ALA A 465 -15.90 3.64 3.53
C ALA A 465 -14.77 4.67 3.57
N PHE A 466 -14.96 5.74 4.33
CA PHE A 466 -14.00 6.83 4.57
C PHE A 466 -13.47 7.59 3.32
N GLY A 467 -13.93 7.24 2.12
CA GLY A 467 -13.43 7.83 0.86
C GLY A 467 -12.00 7.40 0.49
N SER A 468 -11.46 6.37 1.15
CA SER A 468 -10.02 6.03 1.07
C SER A 468 -9.67 4.90 0.10
N GLY A 469 -10.65 4.22 -0.50
CA GLY A 469 -10.41 2.99 -1.29
C GLY A 469 -9.41 3.16 -2.43
N ALA A 470 -9.49 4.26 -3.18
CA ALA A 470 -8.50 4.54 -4.22
C ALA A 470 -7.12 4.91 -3.65
N GLY A 471 -7.09 5.51 -2.46
CA GLY A 471 -5.85 5.76 -1.73
C GLY A 471 -5.11 4.47 -1.42
N PHE A 472 -5.83 3.47 -0.90
CA PHE A 472 -5.28 2.13 -0.66
C PHE A 472 -4.85 1.47 -1.97
N ALA A 473 -5.65 1.54 -3.03
CA ALA A 473 -5.27 0.99 -4.34
C ALA A 473 -3.97 1.61 -4.91
N ILE A 474 -3.72 2.90 -4.66
CA ILE A 474 -2.47 3.57 -5.06
C ILE A 474 -1.30 3.11 -4.20
N GLU A 475 -1.52 2.93 -2.89
CA GLU A 475 -0.51 2.41 -1.97
C GLU A 475 -0.13 0.96 -2.32
N ASP A 476 -1.09 0.12 -2.67
CA ASP A 476 -0.85 -1.25 -3.14
C ASP A 476 0.10 -1.26 -4.35
N GLY A 477 -0.17 -0.39 -5.32
CA GLY A 477 0.66 -0.26 -6.52
C GLY A 477 2.10 0.17 -6.23
N TRP A 478 2.30 0.98 -5.17
CA TRP A 478 3.64 1.34 -4.71
C TRP A 478 4.33 0.22 -3.93
N ILE A 479 3.61 -0.48 -3.05
CA ILE A 479 4.15 -1.58 -2.22
C ILE A 479 4.56 -2.78 -3.07
N LEU A 480 3.85 -3.02 -4.17
CA LEU A 480 4.16 -4.11 -5.10
C LEU A 480 5.54 -3.96 -5.78
N ALA A 481 5.95 -2.72 -6.04
CA ALA A 481 7.17 -2.38 -6.77
C ALA A 481 8.40 -2.31 -5.86
#